data_AF-A0AAU5JNC0-F1
#
_entry.id   AF-A0AAU5JNC0-F1
#
_cell.length_a   1.000
_cell.length_b   1.000
_cell.length_c   1.000
_cell.angle_alpha   90.00
_cell.angle_beta   90.00
_cell.angle_gamma   90.00
#
_symmetry.space_group_name_H-M   'P 1'
#
loop_
_entity.id
_entity.type
_entity.pdbx_description
1 polymer ?
#
loop_
_entity_poly.entity_id
_entity_poly.type
_entity_poly.pdbx_seq_one_letter_code
_entity_poly.pdbx_strand_id
1 'polypeptide(L)'
;MSSHLGHRAGQAASLLLLFVLVGIDACTRRPRKGKLRKIARSDEVRRKRERAERELRARAEEIGRSGPWGPALRTTLMDVCSRGGGRNFLDQNAPKQPAMDCMMRVHLYFVVDGPAGDAVASVKGGELLSWDSPGDNARARISEPCSVRHKAILRTCVSDPAGITLRALRERPGTLVEWTLTTSYHTVPRTR
;
A
#
# COMPACT_ATOMS: atom_id res chain seq x y z
N MET A 1 -12.81 12.88 -70.77
CA MET A 1 -12.90 13.80 -69.63
C MET A 1 -13.46 13.04 -68.44
N SER A 2 -12.61 12.45 -67.59
CA SER A 2 -13.05 11.66 -66.42
C SER A 2 -12.24 12.05 -65.20
N SER A 3 -12.59 13.18 -64.58
CA SER A 3 -11.87 13.68 -63.40
C SER A 3 -12.78 14.49 -62.46
N HIS A 4 -13.82 13.88 -61.85
CA HIS A 4 -14.57 14.56 -60.78
C HIS A 4 -15.03 13.68 -59.61
N LEU A 5 -14.66 12.39 -59.57
CA LEU A 5 -15.07 11.47 -58.48
C LEU A 5 -14.09 11.36 -57.31
N GLY A 6 -12.93 12.02 -57.37
CA GLY A 6 -11.86 11.84 -56.36
C GLY A 6 -11.92 12.75 -55.12
N HIS A 7 -12.70 13.85 -55.14
CA HIS A 7 -12.52 14.91 -54.13
C HIS A 7 -13.48 14.83 -52.93
N ARG A 8 -14.64 14.16 -53.05
CA ARG A 8 -15.62 14.05 -51.95
C ARG A 8 -15.37 12.87 -51.01
N ALA A 9 -14.70 11.81 -51.46
CA ALA A 9 -14.41 10.63 -50.64
C ALA A 9 -13.30 10.87 -49.59
N GLY A 10 -12.35 11.79 -49.86
CA GLY A 10 -11.25 12.11 -48.95
C GLY A 10 -11.66 12.90 -47.71
N GLN A 11 -12.69 13.75 -47.80
CA GLN A 11 -13.15 14.57 -46.67
C GLN A 11 -13.91 13.77 -45.61
N ALA A 12 -14.73 12.80 -46.03
CA ALA A 12 -15.47 11.94 -45.09
C ALA A 12 -14.56 10.96 -44.35
N ALA A 13 -13.55 10.41 -45.04
CA ALA A 13 -12.54 9.54 -44.43
C ALA A 13 -11.67 10.29 -43.40
N SER A 14 -11.33 11.55 -43.67
CA SER A 14 -10.52 12.39 -42.78
C SER A 14 -11.26 12.78 -41.48
N LEU A 15 -12.57 13.08 -41.56
CA LEU A 15 -13.40 13.36 -40.39
C LEU A 15 -13.63 12.11 -39.52
N LEU A 16 -13.86 10.94 -40.13
CA LEU A 16 -13.98 9.68 -39.40
C LEU A 16 -12.68 9.32 -38.68
N LEU A 17 -11.52 9.55 -39.31
CA LEU A 17 -10.21 9.32 -38.67
C LEU A 17 -10.00 10.23 -37.45
N LEU A 18 -10.41 11.50 -37.53
CA LEU A 18 -10.35 12.46 -36.41
C LEU A 18 -11.27 12.05 -35.24
N PHE A 19 -12.49 11.58 -35.52
CA PHE A 19 -13.39 11.09 -34.47
C PHE A 19 -12.87 9.81 -33.80
N VAL A 20 -12.23 8.92 -34.56
CA VAL A 20 -11.58 7.72 -33.99
C VAL A 20 -10.37 8.12 -33.13
N LEU A 21 -9.53 9.05 -33.58
CA LEU A 21 -8.35 9.47 -32.82
C LEU A 21 -8.70 10.30 -31.55
N VAL A 22 -9.75 11.13 -31.59
CA VAL A 22 -10.22 11.89 -30.41
C VAL A 22 -11.02 11.00 -29.45
N GLY A 23 -11.76 10.00 -29.95
CA GLY A 23 -12.50 9.04 -29.14
C GLY A 23 -11.61 8.06 -28.36
N ILE A 24 -10.42 7.73 -28.88
CA ILE A 24 -9.48 6.81 -28.23
C ILE A 24 -8.76 7.45 -27.02
N ASP A 25 -8.55 8.77 -27.02
CA ASP A 25 -7.76 9.44 -25.95
C ASP A 25 -8.58 9.68 -24.65
N ALA A 26 -9.92 9.68 -24.75
CA ALA A 26 -10.80 9.82 -23.59
C ALA A 26 -10.84 8.57 -22.71
N CYS A 27 -10.72 7.37 -23.30
CA CYS A 27 -10.89 6.09 -22.60
C CYS A 27 -9.62 5.60 -21.89
N THR A 28 -8.46 6.24 -22.07
CA THR A 28 -7.19 5.74 -21.49
C THR A 28 -6.60 6.64 -20.38
N ARG A 29 -7.25 7.76 -20.05
CA ARG A 29 -6.68 8.76 -19.15
C ARG A 29 -6.71 8.33 -17.68
N ARG A 30 -5.53 8.03 -17.13
CA ARG A 30 -5.35 7.83 -15.68
C ARG A 30 -5.86 9.04 -14.89
N PRO A 31 -6.61 8.85 -13.79
CA PRO A 31 -6.99 9.95 -12.91
C PRO A 31 -5.76 10.74 -12.46
N ARG A 32 -5.81 12.08 -12.54
CA ARG A 32 -4.71 12.98 -12.12
C ARG A 32 -4.43 12.84 -10.60
N LYS A 33 -3.19 13.18 -10.17
CA LYS A 33 -2.77 13.04 -8.76
C LYS A 33 -3.67 13.83 -7.81
N GLY A 34 -4.05 15.05 -8.20
CA GLY A 34 -4.94 15.90 -7.43
C GLY A 34 -6.34 15.29 -7.23
N LYS A 35 -6.90 14.65 -8.27
CA LYS A 35 -8.19 13.95 -8.18
C LYS A 35 -8.12 12.80 -7.19
N LEU A 36 -7.06 11.98 -7.27
CA LEU A 36 -6.87 10.88 -6.32
C LEU A 36 -6.65 11.38 -4.89
N ARG A 37 -5.90 12.47 -4.70
CA ARG A 37 -5.74 13.10 -3.38
C ARG A 37 -7.07 13.61 -2.81
N LYS A 38 -7.95 14.17 -3.65
CA LYS A 38 -9.29 14.59 -3.24
C LYS A 38 -10.13 13.39 -2.81
N ILE A 39 -10.09 12.28 -3.55
CA ILE A 39 -10.76 11.03 -3.18
C ILE A 39 -10.21 10.49 -1.85
N ALA A 40 -8.88 10.40 -1.71
CA ALA A 40 -8.23 9.91 -0.49
C ALA A 40 -8.58 10.72 0.78
N ARG A 41 -9.00 11.97 0.61
CA ARG A 41 -9.42 12.87 1.69
C ARG A 41 -10.94 13.02 1.83
N SER A 42 -11.72 12.27 1.04
CA SER A 42 -13.18 12.31 1.12
C SER A 42 -13.68 11.72 2.43
N ASP A 43 -14.88 12.14 2.87
CA ASP A 43 -15.49 11.63 4.11
C ASP A 43 -15.75 10.12 4.04
N GLU A 44 -16.08 9.59 2.87
CA GLU A 44 -16.26 8.15 2.68
C GLU A 44 -14.96 7.39 2.96
N VAL A 45 -13.84 7.84 2.37
CA VAL A 45 -12.53 7.22 2.59
C VAL A 45 -12.07 7.42 4.03
N ARG A 46 -12.36 8.58 4.64
CA ARG A 46 -12.07 8.83 6.06
C ARG A 46 -12.78 7.82 6.96
N ARG A 47 -14.07 7.56 6.76
CA ARG A 47 -14.82 6.57 7.56
C ARG A 47 -14.28 5.15 7.39
N LYS A 48 -13.89 4.77 6.16
CA LYS A 48 -13.24 3.47 5.88
C LYS A 48 -11.91 3.34 6.60
N ARG A 49 -11.08 4.40 6.56
CA ARG A 49 -9.81 4.48 7.30
C ARG A 49 -10.00 4.33 8.80
N GLU A 50 -10.94 5.07 9.39
CA GLU A 50 -11.22 5.00 10.84
C GLU A 50 -11.71 3.62 11.28
N ARG A 51 -12.51 2.94 10.44
CA ARG A 51 -12.91 1.55 10.70
C ARG A 51 -11.70 0.62 10.67
N ALA A 52 -10.89 0.69 9.63
CA ALA A 52 -9.67 -0.11 9.49
C ALA A 52 -8.70 0.11 10.66
N GLU A 53 -8.55 1.35 11.12
CA GLU A 53 -7.71 1.69 12.27
C GLU A 53 -8.22 1.05 13.56
N ARG A 54 -9.54 1.09 13.81
CA ARG A 54 -10.14 0.42 14.98
C ARG A 54 -9.96 -1.09 14.92
N GLU A 55 -10.20 -1.71 13.76
CA GLU A 55 -10.04 -3.16 13.58
C GLU A 55 -8.59 -3.60 13.82
N LEU A 56 -7.62 -2.90 13.25
CA LEU A 56 -6.19 -3.21 13.44
C LEU A 56 -5.74 -2.96 14.89
N ARG A 57 -6.21 -1.89 15.55
CA ARG A 57 -5.90 -1.64 16.96
C ARG A 57 -6.49 -2.70 17.88
N ALA A 58 -7.75 -3.08 17.67
CA ALA A 58 -8.38 -4.15 18.46
C ALA A 58 -7.60 -5.47 18.31
N ARG A 59 -7.13 -5.78 17.09
CA ARG A 59 -6.28 -6.96 16.86
C ARG A 59 -4.91 -6.84 17.53
N ALA A 60 -4.29 -5.66 17.50
CA ALA A 60 -3.03 -5.42 18.21
C ALA A 60 -3.18 -5.57 19.73
N GLU A 61 -4.27 -5.08 20.31
CA GLU A 61 -4.60 -5.26 21.72
C GLU A 61 -4.87 -6.72 22.08
N GLU A 62 -5.55 -7.47 21.19
CA GLU A 62 -5.72 -8.92 21.34
C GLU A 62 -4.36 -9.63 21.40
N ILE A 63 -3.48 -9.36 20.44
CA ILE A 63 -2.11 -9.91 20.42
C ILE A 63 -1.35 -9.53 21.70
N GLY A 64 -1.45 -8.28 22.15
CA GLY A 64 -0.78 -7.84 23.37
C GLY A 64 -1.28 -8.53 24.64
N ARG A 65 -2.54 -8.96 24.66
CA ARG A 65 -3.19 -9.56 25.84
C ARG A 65 -3.03 -11.08 25.90
N SER A 66 -3.13 -11.77 24.77
CA SER A 66 -3.14 -13.23 24.69
C SER A 66 -1.99 -13.82 23.87
N GLY A 67 -1.17 -12.97 23.26
CA GLY A 67 -0.01 -13.41 22.49
C GLY A 67 1.14 -13.88 23.38
N PRO A 68 2.13 -14.57 22.78
CA PRO A 68 3.20 -15.23 23.52
C PRO A 68 4.19 -14.28 24.21
N TRP A 69 4.18 -12.99 23.86
CA TRP A 69 5.19 -12.02 24.28
C TRP A 69 4.62 -10.83 25.06
N GLY A 70 3.34 -10.89 25.44
CA GLY A 70 2.65 -9.79 26.11
C GLY A 70 2.52 -8.54 25.23
N PRO A 71 2.41 -7.33 25.84
CA PRO A 71 2.25 -6.08 25.11
C PRO A 71 3.49 -5.72 24.27
N ALA A 72 3.25 -5.15 23.08
CA ALA A 72 4.32 -4.65 22.24
C ALA A 72 5.08 -3.50 22.93
N LEU A 73 6.41 -3.49 22.81
CA LEU A 73 7.28 -2.42 23.32
C LEU A 73 7.13 -1.12 22.54
N ARG A 74 6.73 -1.25 21.27
CA ARG A 74 6.43 -0.14 20.37
C ARG A 74 5.38 -0.58 19.37
N THR A 75 4.44 0.30 19.11
CA THR A 75 3.47 0.15 18.03
C THR A 75 3.67 1.28 17.02
N THR A 76 3.69 0.95 15.72
CA THR A 76 3.71 1.96 14.66
C THR A 76 2.54 1.76 13.71
N LEU A 77 1.67 2.77 13.62
CA LEU A 77 0.59 2.85 12.66
C LEU A 77 1.06 3.58 11.41
N MET A 78 0.91 2.96 10.24
CA MET A 78 1.18 3.56 8.95
C MET A 78 -0.06 3.50 8.07
N ASP A 79 -0.53 4.66 7.60
CA ASP A 79 -1.60 4.78 6.60
C ASP A 79 -0.99 5.30 5.30
N VAL A 80 -1.22 4.58 4.19
CA VAL A 80 -0.70 4.94 2.87
C VAL A 80 -1.77 4.75 1.82
N CYS A 81 -2.04 5.83 1.07
CA CYS A 81 -2.65 5.75 -0.24
C CYS A 81 -1.57 5.92 -1.32
N SER A 82 -1.44 4.93 -2.18
CA SER A 82 -0.47 4.89 -3.27
C SER A 82 -1.18 4.83 -4.62
N ARG A 83 -0.51 5.32 -5.68
CA ARG A 83 -0.97 5.03 -7.04
C ARG A 83 -0.62 3.60 -7.37
N GLY A 84 -1.54 2.88 -8.02
CA GLY A 84 -1.19 1.59 -8.59
C GLY A 84 -0.17 1.73 -9.72
N GLY A 85 0.62 0.66 -9.91
CA GLY A 85 1.68 0.56 -10.91
C GLY A 85 1.19 0.76 -12.33
N GLY A 86 2.13 0.98 -13.27
CA GLY A 86 1.91 1.02 -14.73
C GLY A 86 1.11 -0.17 -15.27
N ARG A 87 0.70 -0.15 -16.56
CA ARG A 87 0.49 -1.45 -17.23
C ARG A 87 1.87 -2.10 -17.31
N ASN A 88 2.00 -3.37 -16.94
CA ASN A 88 3.21 -4.12 -17.24
C ASN A 88 3.20 -4.41 -18.73
N PHE A 89 4.04 -3.74 -19.52
CA PHE A 89 4.10 -3.97 -20.97
C PHE A 89 4.80 -5.29 -21.33
N LEU A 90 5.58 -5.84 -20.39
CA LEU A 90 6.30 -7.11 -20.52
C LEU A 90 5.47 -8.33 -20.09
N ASP A 91 4.34 -8.11 -19.42
CA ASP A 91 3.43 -9.17 -18.98
C ASP A 91 2.00 -8.69 -19.19
N GLN A 92 1.40 -9.13 -20.29
CA GLN A 92 0.01 -8.80 -20.64
C GLN A 92 -1.02 -9.49 -19.72
N ASN A 93 -0.61 -10.54 -19.01
CA ASN A 93 -1.43 -11.26 -18.04
C ASN A 93 -1.32 -10.66 -16.63
N ALA A 94 -0.46 -9.67 -16.43
CA ALA A 94 -0.30 -9.01 -15.15
C ALA A 94 -1.67 -8.48 -14.65
N PRO A 95 -2.04 -8.74 -13.38
CA PRO A 95 -3.29 -8.26 -12.82
C PRO A 95 -3.43 -6.75 -13.01
N LYS A 96 -4.64 -6.31 -13.41
CA LYS A 96 -4.92 -4.88 -13.60
C LYS A 96 -4.75 -4.14 -12.28
N GLN A 97 -3.66 -3.40 -12.18
CA GLN A 97 -3.37 -2.56 -11.02
C GLN A 97 -4.43 -1.46 -10.89
N PRO A 98 -4.92 -1.15 -9.67
CA PRO A 98 -5.88 -0.09 -9.46
C PRO A 98 -5.30 1.30 -9.77
N ALA A 99 -6.15 2.31 -9.91
CA ALA A 99 -5.69 3.69 -10.05
C ALA A 99 -5.09 4.23 -8.74
N MET A 100 -5.65 3.79 -7.60
CA MET A 100 -5.18 4.06 -6.26
C MET A 100 -5.54 2.89 -5.35
N ASP A 101 -4.64 2.56 -4.43
CA ASP A 101 -4.91 1.64 -3.32
C ASP A 101 -4.50 2.31 -2.01
N CYS A 102 -5.37 2.20 -1.01
CA CYS A 102 -5.17 2.73 0.32
C CYS A 102 -5.18 1.56 1.32
N MET A 103 -4.08 1.44 2.04
CA MET A 103 -3.86 0.40 3.03
C MET A 103 -3.36 1.00 4.33
N MET A 104 -3.64 0.28 5.41
CA MET A 104 -3.15 0.58 6.73
C MET A 104 -2.34 -0.59 7.25
N ARG A 105 -1.24 -0.29 7.94
CA ARG A 105 -0.39 -1.24 8.63
C ARG A 105 -0.22 -0.87 10.08
N VAL A 106 -0.27 -1.86 10.95
CA VAL A 106 0.17 -1.74 12.35
C VAL A 106 1.38 -2.65 12.51
N HIS A 107 2.50 -2.07 12.93
CA HIS A 107 3.73 -2.78 13.23
C HIS A 107 3.86 -2.88 14.75
N LEU A 108 3.91 -4.09 15.27
CA LEU A 108 4.12 -4.38 16.69
C LEU A 108 5.53 -4.90 16.89
N TYR A 109 6.29 -4.23 17.77
CA TYR A 109 7.69 -4.60 18.01
C TYR A 109 7.87 -5.20 19.40
N PHE A 110 8.58 -6.31 19.44
CA PHE A 110 8.88 -7.07 20.65
C PHE A 110 10.39 -7.34 20.72
N VAL A 111 10.91 -7.52 21.93
CA VAL A 111 12.23 -8.12 22.14
C VAL A 111 11.99 -9.37 22.97
N VAL A 112 12.38 -10.52 22.43
CA VAL A 112 12.03 -11.83 22.98
C VAL A 112 13.28 -12.66 23.28
N ASP A 113 13.23 -13.42 24.36
CA ASP A 113 14.26 -14.39 24.71
C ASP A 113 13.98 -15.71 23.96
N GLY A 114 14.91 -16.15 23.12
CA GLY A 114 14.79 -17.40 22.35
C GLY A 114 14.28 -17.24 20.91
N PRO A 115 13.98 -18.35 20.21
CA PRO A 115 13.63 -18.33 18.79
C PRO A 115 12.22 -17.77 18.55
N ALA A 116 12.13 -16.73 17.70
CA ALA A 116 10.86 -16.09 17.33
C ALA A 116 9.88 -17.01 16.55
N GLY A 117 10.32 -18.19 16.13
CA GLY A 117 9.57 -19.14 15.31
C GLY A 117 8.33 -19.75 15.97
N ASP A 118 8.30 -19.81 17.30
CA ASP A 118 7.21 -20.46 18.04
C ASP A 118 5.87 -19.72 17.91
N ALA A 119 5.90 -18.43 17.57
CA ALA A 119 4.70 -17.62 17.34
C ALA A 119 4.11 -17.75 15.93
N VAL A 120 4.78 -18.43 15.00
CA VAL A 120 4.34 -18.54 13.59
C VAL A 120 2.95 -19.18 13.48
N ALA A 121 2.63 -20.13 14.37
CA ALA A 121 1.30 -20.76 14.41
C ALA A 121 0.16 -19.80 14.77
N SER A 122 0.46 -18.63 15.36
CA SER A 122 -0.55 -17.63 15.76
C SER A 122 -0.83 -16.57 14.69
N VAL A 123 -0.11 -16.60 13.56
CA VAL A 123 -0.23 -15.62 12.47
C VAL A 123 -1.49 -15.90 11.65
N LYS A 124 -2.36 -14.89 11.54
CA LYS A 124 -3.60 -14.97 10.73
C LYS A 124 -3.39 -14.40 9.32
N GLY A 125 -4.33 -14.66 8.41
CA GLY A 125 -4.31 -14.09 7.06
C GLY A 125 -4.29 -12.56 7.09
N GLY A 126 -3.34 -11.94 6.36
CA GLY A 126 -3.12 -10.48 6.37
C GLY A 126 -2.11 -10.02 7.43
N GLU A 127 -1.54 -10.95 8.20
CA GLU A 127 -0.46 -10.70 9.15
C GLU A 127 0.87 -11.25 8.62
N LEU A 128 1.97 -10.66 9.07
CA LEU A 128 3.32 -11.11 8.75
C LEU A 128 4.19 -11.02 10.00
N LEU A 129 4.93 -12.08 10.28
CA LEU A 129 5.94 -12.11 11.33
C LEU A 129 7.33 -12.04 10.69
N SER A 130 8.17 -11.15 11.22
CA SER A 130 9.55 -10.94 10.80
C SER A 130 10.42 -10.76 12.04
N TRP A 131 11.68 -11.17 11.99
CA TRP A 131 12.63 -11.00 13.09
C TRP A 131 14.02 -10.73 12.55
N ASP A 132 14.82 -9.98 13.31
CA ASP A 132 16.23 -9.82 13.00
C ASP A 132 16.92 -11.20 13.15
N SER A 133 17.50 -11.71 12.06
CA SER A 133 18.28 -12.96 12.12
C SER A 133 19.64 -12.71 12.77
N PRO A 134 20.19 -13.63 13.58
CA PRO A 134 21.56 -13.52 14.08
C PRO A 134 22.56 -13.41 12.92
N GLY A 135 23.34 -12.31 12.89
CA GLY A 135 24.36 -12.06 11.87
C GLY A 135 24.37 -10.63 11.28
N ASP A 136 25.39 -10.31 10.49
CA ASP A 136 25.64 -8.96 9.94
C ASP A 136 25.02 -8.71 8.55
N ASN A 137 23.97 -9.44 8.19
CA ASN A 137 23.24 -9.18 6.95
C ASN A 137 22.24 -8.02 7.14
N ALA A 138 22.70 -6.79 6.92
CA ALA A 138 21.86 -5.58 7.01
C ALA A 138 20.55 -5.63 6.20
N ARG A 139 20.46 -6.48 5.16
CA ARG A 139 19.23 -6.73 4.37
C ARG A 139 18.17 -7.57 5.10
N ALA A 140 18.56 -8.35 6.10
CA ALA A 140 17.64 -9.12 6.94
C ALA A 140 17.17 -8.34 8.18
N ARG A 141 17.61 -7.08 8.33
CA ARG A 141 17.20 -6.23 9.46
C ARG A 141 15.85 -5.58 9.20
N ILE A 142 14.98 -5.64 10.20
CA ILE A 142 13.71 -4.93 10.21
C ILE A 142 13.98 -3.42 10.05
N SER A 143 13.37 -2.82 9.03
CA SER A 143 13.58 -1.41 8.67
C SER A 143 12.58 -0.50 9.39
N GLU A 144 12.99 0.72 9.70
CA GLU A 144 12.09 1.72 10.28
C GLU A 144 10.96 2.07 9.30
N PRO A 145 9.68 1.81 9.62
CA PRO A 145 8.56 1.91 8.68
C PRO A 145 8.31 3.35 8.22
N CYS A 146 8.64 4.35 9.06
CA CYS A 146 8.43 5.76 8.75
C CYS A 146 9.55 6.39 7.89
N SER A 147 10.70 5.71 7.72
CA SER A 147 11.90 6.31 7.11
C SER A 147 11.84 6.48 5.59
N VAL A 148 11.09 5.63 4.87
CA VAL A 148 11.11 5.60 3.40
C VAL A 148 10.19 6.65 2.78
N ARG A 149 10.73 7.57 1.98
CA ARG A 149 9.93 8.50 1.17
C ARG A 149 9.38 7.79 -0.08
N HIS A 150 8.24 7.09 0.05
CA HIS A 150 7.51 6.62 -1.12
C HIS A 150 6.76 7.77 -1.81
N LYS A 151 6.56 7.68 -3.14
CA LYS A 151 5.72 8.60 -3.94
C LYS A 151 4.23 8.39 -3.63
N ALA A 152 3.83 8.54 -2.38
CA ALA A 152 2.46 8.37 -1.91
C ALA A 152 1.57 9.56 -2.32
N ILE A 153 0.26 9.28 -2.42
CA ILE A 153 -0.78 10.28 -2.61
C ILE A 153 -1.12 10.94 -1.27
N LEU A 154 -1.23 10.10 -0.24
CA LEU A 154 -1.42 10.42 1.16
C LEU A 154 -0.59 9.43 1.99
N ARG A 155 0.03 9.91 3.06
CA ARG A 155 0.73 9.09 4.03
C ARG A 155 0.65 9.72 5.42
N THR A 156 0.39 8.90 6.43
CA THR A 156 0.66 9.23 7.84
C THR A 156 1.42 8.07 8.47
N CYS A 157 2.27 8.37 9.46
CA CYS A 157 3.04 7.38 10.19
C CYS A 157 3.18 7.87 11.63
N VAL A 158 2.68 7.10 12.58
CA VAL A 158 2.66 7.46 14.01
C VAL A 158 3.23 6.29 14.79
N SER A 159 4.22 6.55 15.64
CA SER A 159 4.78 5.55 16.56
C SER A 159 4.40 5.90 17.99
N ASP A 160 4.12 4.88 18.78
CA ASP A 160 3.83 4.98 20.20
C ASP A 160 4.60 3.88 20.97
N PRO A 161 5.46 4.24 21.93
CA PRO A 161 5.90 5.60 22.24
C PRO A 161 6.76 6.19 21.11
N ALA A 162 6.57 7.49 20.83
CA ALA A 162 7.22 8.16 19.70
C ALA A 162 8.76 8.24 19.80
N GLY A 163 9.31 8.17 21.02
CA GLY A 163 10.76 8.29 21.29
C GLY A 163 11.55 6.98 21.17
N ILE A 164 10.89 5.83 21.08
CA ILE A 164 11.57 4.53 20.98
C ILE A 164 11.85 4.21 19.51
N THR A 165 13.12 4.00 19.17
CA THR A 165 13.57 3.58 17.83
C THR A 165 13.83 2.07 17.80
N LEU A 166 13.78 1.45 16.62
CA LEU A 166 14.19 0.06 16.43
C LEU A 166 15.67 -0.14 16.76
N ARG A 167 16.51 0.89 16.57
CA ARG A 167 17.90 0.88 17.04
C ARG A 167 17.94 0.72 18.56
N ALA A 168 17.18 1.52 19.31
CA ALA A 168 17.14 1.41 20.77
C ALA A 168 16.57 0.06 21.25
N LEU A 169 15.64 -0.55 20.52
CA LEU A 169 15.14 -1.90 20.84
C LEU A 169 16.20 -2.98 20.64
N ARG A 170 17.09 -2.84 19.64
CA ARG A 170 18.19 -3.79 19.38
C ARG A 170 19.28 -3.80 20.44
N GLU A 171 19.44 -2.71 21.19
CA GLU A 171 20.39 -2.65 22.32
C GLU A 171 19.90 -3.46 23.53
N ARG A 172 18.64 -3.93 23.52
CA ARG A 172 18.11 -4.79 24.58
C ARG A 172 18.54 -6.24 24.32
N PRO A 173 18.90 -7.00 25.37
CA PRO A 173 19.13 -8.44 25.24
C PRO A 173 17.89 -9.14 24.66
N GLY A 174 18.09 -9.98 23.64
CA GLY A 174 17.03 -10.74 22.97
C GLY A 174 16.99 -10.54 21.45
N THR A 175 15.97 -11.10 20.80
CA THR A 175 15.73 -10.97 19.36
C THR A 175 14.63 -9.94 19.11
N LEU A 176 14.89 -8.95 18.25
CA LEU A 176 13.87 -8.00 17.79
C LEU A 176 12.92 -8.70 16.82
N VAL A 177 11.64 -8.68 17.15
CA VAL A 177 10.56 -9.26 16.35
C VAL A 177 9.57 -8.16 15.96
N GLU A 178 9.12 -8.21 14.72
CA GLU A 178 8.06 -7.38 14.15
C GLU A 178 6.87 -8.26 13.76
N TRP A 179 5.70 -7.96 14.33
CA TRP A 179 4.43 -8.49 13.87
C TRP A 179 3.67 -7.39 13.14
N THR A 180 3.53 -7.54 11.82
CA THR A 180 2.84 -6.59 10.96
C THR A 180 1.40 -7.06 10.70
N LEU A 181 0.44 -6.19 10.97
CA LEU A 181 -0.97 -6.36 10.62
C LEU A 181 -1.28 -5.45 9.43
N THR A 182 -1.87 -5.98 8.34
CA THR A 182 -2.19 -5.20 7.14
C THR A 182 -3.66 -5.30 6.76
N THR A 183 -4.27 -4.18 6.40
CA THR A 183 -5.59 -4.17 5.76
C THR A 183 -5.65 -3.15 4.63
N SER A 184 -6.29 -3.50 3.51
CA SER A 184 -6.68 -2.53 2.48
C SER A 184 -8.09 -2.05 2.76
N TYR A 185 -8.29 -0.74 2.81
CA TYR A 185 -9.57 -0.14 3.18
C TYR A 185 -10.24 0.61 2.03
N HIS A 186 -9.51 0.92 0.96
CA HIS A 186 -10.09 1.59 -0.20
C HIS A 186 -9.27 1.41 -1.47
N THR A 187 -9.95 1.07 -2.57
CA THR A 187 -9.34 0.94 -3.88
C THR A 187 -10.14 1.72 -4.92
N VAL A 188 -9.46 2.47 -5.77
CA VAL A 188 -10.07 3.14 -6.93
C VAL A 188 -9.72 2.33 -8.18
N PRO A 189 -10.70 1.74 -8.88
CA PRO A 189 -10.42 0.99 -10.09
C PRO A 189 -9.88 1.91 -11.20
N ARG A 190 -9.15 1.34 -12.15
CA ARG A 190 -8.87 2.04 -13.40
C ARG A 190 -10.14 2.03 -14.25
N THR A 191 -10.61 3.20 -14.66
CA THR A 191 -11.63 3.32 -15.71
C THR A 191 -11.11 2.65 -16.98
N ARG A 192 -11.97 1.82 -17.59
CA ARG A 192 -11.68 1.10 -18.84
C ARG A 192 -11.76 2.03 -20.03
#